data_AF-A0A4R2RZL5-F1
#
_entry.id   AF-A0A4R2RZL5-F1
#
_cell.length_a   1.000
_cell.length_b   1.000
_cell.length_c   1.000
_cell.angle_alpha   90.00
_cell.angle_beta   90.00
_cell.angle_gamma   90.00
#
_symmetry.space_group_name_H-M   'P 1'
#
loop_
_entity.id
_entity.type
_entity.pdbx_description
1 polymer ?
#
loop_
_entity_poly.entity_id
_entity_poly.type
_entity_poly.pdbx_seq_one_letter_code
_entity_poly.pdbx_strand_id
1 'polypeptide(L)'
;MFKNLLAKFGHGSAKVDLVLDKQSFTLGEAVSGSLMIQGGEVEQKINRIDIDFVVGIRKDSHEYKQVIQTFPFHHTFHIQPSERRTFPFSYTMPNNLLVSGTSVAYFFKTRLDIADGVDSSDRDFVHIDPPVRLQQVIHAFQQLGFHEKYDSRSFDGYMQEFAFAPTNYFRDKVQEVEFKAAIEEGGIRLLLEVDLYSFFGEREIKREIWLTNEMLNQTSDLVQYLNQVITEIVNDPSMYSQGYSGYFHHGHHGHHGHRHHHHGHHRSHSSGGMGKTAMGAIGGFAAGMIAAEVMDEVFDGAEDMAGGFDDFFGDDGEV
;
A
#
# COMPACT_ATOMS: atom_id res chain seq x y z
N MET A 1 -43.11 -25.85 7.75
CA MET A 1 -43.48 -24.43 7.97
C MET A 1 -42.57 -23.76 8.99
N PHE A 2 -42.43 -24.28 10.22
CA PHE A 2 -41.52 -23.70 11.23
C PHE A 2 -40.05 -23.58 10.77
N LYS A 3 -39.48 -24.62 10.13
CA LYS A 3 -38.11 -24.58 9.60
C LYS A 3 -37.90 -23.52 8.52
N ASN A 4 -38.85 -23.37 7.60
CA ASN A 4 -38.81 -22.31 6.58
C ASN A 4 -38.85 -20.91 7.22
N LEU A 5 -39.57 -20.74 8.33
CA LEU A 5 -39.61 -19.46 9.05
C LEU A 5 -38.28 -19.19 9.76
N LEU A 6 -37.67 -20.19 10.42
CA LEU A 6 -36.39 -20.06 11.13
C LEU A 6 -35.19 -19.85 10.20
N ALA A 7 -35.19 -20.48 9.03
CA ALA A 7 -34.17 -20.26 8.00
C ALA A 7 -34.16 -18.81 7.48
N LYS A 8 -35.34 -18.16 7.44
CA LYS A 8 -35.46 -16.72 7.13
C LYS A 8 -34.92 -15.81 8.24
N PHE A 9 -34.71 -16.33 9.44
CA PHE A 9 -34.06 -15.64 10.55
C PHE A 9 -32.59 -16.09 10.74
N GLY A 10 -31.99 -16.75 9.74
CA GLY A 10 -30.57 -17.11 9.69
C GLY A 10 -30.19 -18.41 10.39
N HIS A 11 -31.13 -19.10 11.05
CA HIS A 11 -30.86 -20.42 11.63
C HIS A 11 -31.01 -21.50 10.56
N GLY A 12 -29.89 -22.13 10.17
CA GLY A 12 -29.90 -23.20 9.17
C GLY A 12 -30.02 -22.70 7.72
N SER A 13 -29.52 -21.50 7.41
CA SER A 13 -29.32 -21.03 6.03
C SER A 13 -28.13 -21.72 5.36
N ALA A 14 -28.13 -21.71 4.02
CA ALA A 14 -26.99 -22.16 3.24
C ALA A 14 -25.75 -21.32 3.55
N LYS A 15 -24.60 -21.98 3.54
CA LYS A 15 -23.29 -21.37 3.81
C LYS A 15 -22.42 -21.41 2.58
N VAL A 16 -21.51 -20.43 2.48
CA VAL A 16 -20.47 -20.35 1.46
C VAL A 16 -19.10 -20.31 2.12
N ASP A 17 -18.11 -20.88 1.47
CA ASP A 17 -16.71 -20.94 1.94
C ASP A 17 -15.79 -21.00 0.71
N LEU A 18 -14.83 -20.09 0.58
CA LEU A 18 -13.82 -20.11 -0.48
C LEU A 18 -12.53 -20.74 0.06
N VAL A 19 -12.33 -22.01 -0.24
CA VAL A 19 -11.15 -22.73 0.22
C VAL A 19 -10.03 -22.57 -0.79
N LEU A 20 -9.03 -21.74 -0.47
CA LEU A 20 -7.81 -21.58 -1.25
C LEU A 20 -6.78 -22.67 -0.92
N ASP A 21 -6.00 -23.10 -1.91
CA ASP A 21 -4.98 -24.15 -1.73
C ASP A 21 -3.81 -23.69 -0.84
N LYS A 22 -3.59 -22.37 -0.77
CA LYS A 22 -2.62 -21.72 0.13
C LYS A 22 -3.03 -20.26 0.39
N GLN A 23 -2.34 -19.62 1.33
CA GLN A 23 -2.64 -18.25 1.77
C GLN A 23 -1.57 -17.22 1.40
N SER A 24 -0.38 -17.64 0.93
CA SER A 24 0.68 -16.71 0.50
C SER A 24 0.98 -16.86 -0.98
N PHE A 25 1.09 -15.73 -1.68
CA PHE A 25 1.26 -15.67 -3.13
C PHE A 25 2.30 -14.61 -3.52
N THR A 26 3.02 -14.84 -4.61
CA THR A 26 3.84 -13.80 -5.25
C THR A 26 3.08 -13.08 -6.37
N LEU A 27 3.60 -11.93 -6.79
CA LEU A 27 3.07 -11.20 -7.95
C LEU A 27 3.06 -12.08 -9.21
N GLY A 28 1.95 -12.06 -9.96
CA GLY A 28 1.78 -12.88 -11.16
C GLY A 28 1.48 -14.35 -10.90
N GLU A 29 1.43 -14.79 -9.64
CA GLU A 29 1.17 -16.19 -9.31
C GLU A 29 -0.31 -16.57 -9.53
N ALA A 30 -0.56 -17.81 -9.96
CA ALA A 30 -1.90 -18.36 -10.03
C ALA A 30 -2.42 -18.78 -8.64
N VAL A 31 -3.53 -18.17 -8.24
CA VAL A 31 -4.41 -18.61 -7.17
C VAL A 31 -5.27 -19.77 -7.68
N SER A 32 -5.39 -20.79 -6.84
CA SER A 32 -6.27 -21.94 -7.07
C SER A 32 -6.97 -22.31 -5.77
N GLY A 33 -8.18 -22.85 -5.91
CA GLY A 33 -9.01 -23.24 -4.79
C GLY A 33 -10.38 -23.72 -5.24
N SER A 34 -11.32 -23.75 -4.29
CA SER A 34 -12.67 -24.22 -4.51
C SER A 34 -13.69 -23.41 -3.71
N LEU A 35 -14.71 -22.93 -4.40
CA LEU A 35 -15.89 -22.35 -3.79
C LEU A 35 -16.82 -23.48 -3.34
N MET A 36 -17.03 -23.61 -2.04
CA MET A 36 -17.90 -24.60 -1.42
C MET A 36 -19.21 -23.95 -0.97
N ILE A 37 -20.32 -24.64 -1.24
CA ILE A 37 -21.65 -24.22 -0.83
C ILE A 37 -22.33 -25.38 -0.14
N GLN A 38 -22.78 -25.14 1.09
CA GLN A 38 -23.47 -26.10 1.92
C GLN A 38 -24.93 -25.66 2.09
N GLY A 39 -25.87 -26.44 1.56
CA GLY A 39 -27.30 -26.22 1.73
C GLY A 39 -27.73 -26.30 3.19
N GLY A 40 -28.72 -25.49 3.55
CA GLY A 40 -29.26 -25.36 4.89
C GLY A 40 -30.19 -26.49 5.32
N GLU A 41 -31.16 -26.18 6.19
CA GLU A 41 -32.16 -27.14 6.67
C GLU A 41 -33.34 -27.35 5.71
N VAL A 42 -33.55 -26.41 4.79
CA VAL A 42 -34.65 -26.38 3.83
C VAL A 42 -34.08 -26.06 2.45
N GLU A 43 -34.84 -26.36 1.39
CA GLU A 43 -34.46 -25.94 0.05
C GLU A 43 -34.41 -24.42 -0.03
N GLN A 44 -33.35 -23.89 -0.65
CA GLN A 44 -33.14 -22.45 -0.82
C GLN A 44 -32.74 -22.14 -2.26
N LYS A 45 -33.24 -21.02 -2.78
CA LYS A 45 -32.85 -20.51 -4.09
C LYS A 45 -31.69 -19.53 -3.92
N ILE A 46 -30.57 -19.83 -4.55
CA ILE A 46 -29.39 -18.97 -4.64
C ILE A 46 -29.56 -18.08 -5.87
N ASN A 47 -29.51 -16.76 -5.69
CA ASN A 47 -29.65 -15.79 -6.78
C ASN A 47 -28.32 -15.56 -7.49
N ARG A 48 -27.27 -15.27 -6.71
CA ARG A 48 -25.94 -14.89 -7.19
C ARG A 48 -24.88 -15.24 -6.17
N ILE A 49 -23.65 -15.45 -6.64
CA ILE A 49 -22.46 -15.48 -5.79
C ILE A 49 -21.46 -14.48 -6.36
N ASP A 50 -20.91 -13.63 -5.52
CA ASP A 50 -19.83 -12.72 -5.89
C ASP A 50 -18.61 -12.99 -5.03
N ILE A 51 -17.44 -13.08 -5.64
CA ILE A 51 -16.17 -13.08 -4.92
C ILE A 51 -15.45 -11.78 -5.29
N ASP A 52 -15.12 -10.96 -4.30
CA ASP A 52 -14.27 -9.78 -4.52
C ASP A 52 -12.87 -10.04 -3.99
N PHE A 53 -11.85 -9.72 -4.78
CA PHE A 53 -10.49 -9.55 -4.27
C PHE A 53 -10.33 -8.10 -3.83
N VAL A 54 -9.97 -7.89 -2.56
CA VAL A 54 -9.98 -6.57 -1.91
C VAL A 54 -8.62 -6.29 -1.29
N VAL A 55 -8.14 -5.05 -1.42
CA VAL A 55 -7.03 -4.51 -0.65
C VAL A 55 -7.55 -3.61 0.47
N GLY A 56 -6.97 -3.73 1.65
CA GLY A 56 -7.13 -2.82 2.77
C GLY A 56 -5.81 -2.13 3.08
N ILE A 57 -5.81 -0.79 3.10
CA ILE A 57 -4.65 0.03 3.45
C ILE A 57 -4.97 0.85 4.69
N ARG A 58 -4.11 0.78 5.71
CA ARG A 58 -4.22 1.58 6.93
C ARG A 58 -3.22 2.73 6.92
N LYS A 59 -3.72 3.97 6.99
CA LYS A 59 -2.93 5.19 7.03
C LYS A 59 -3.58 6.20 7.99
N ASP A 60 -2.80 6.87 8.83
CA ASP A 60 -3.28 7.90 9.77
C ASP A 60 -4.51 7.51 10.60
N SER A 61 -4.51 6.28 11.13
CA SER A 61 -5.63 5.66 11.88
C SER A 61 -6.91 5.39 11.07
N HIS A 62 -6.90 5.66 9.77
CA HIS A 62 -7.99 5.34 8.85
C HIS A 62 -7.67 4.04 8.08
N GLU A 63 -8.72 3.30 7.73
CA GLU A 63 -8.64 2.10 6.90
C GLU A 63 -9.38 2.36 5.59
N TYR A 64 -8.66 2.29 4.49
CA TYR A 64 -9.16 2.43 3.12
C TYR A 64 -9.29 1.05 2.52
N LYS A 65 -10.40 0.77 1.83
CA LYS A 65 -10.66 -0.54 1.23
C LYS A 65 -11.10 -0.38 -0.20
N GLN A 66 -10.43 -1.07 -1.11
CA GLN A 66 -10.76 -1.05 -2.51
C GLN A 66 -10.90 -2.46 -3.07
N VAL A 67 -11.94 -2.66 -3.88
CA VAL A 67 -12.10 -3.88 -4.68
C VAL A 67 -11.17 -3.80 -5.88
N ILE A 68 -10.24 -4.76 -5.97
CA ILE A 68 -9.32 -4.90 -7.10
C ILE A 68 -10.01 -5.63 -8.25
N GLN A 69 -10.79 -6.66 -7.93
CA GLN A 69 -11.45 -7.49 -8.93
C GLN A 69 -12.71 -8.13 -8.34
N THR A 70 -13.79 -8.15 -9.11
CA THR A 70 -14.99 -8.94 -8.80
C THR A 70 -15.09 -10.13 -9.76
N PHE A 71 -15.42 -11.30 -9.22
CA PHE A 71 -15.70 -12.54 -9.94
C PHE A 71 -17.17 -12.92 -9.72
N PRO A 72 -18.06 -12.55 -10.65
CA PRO A 72 -19.46 -12.88 -10.49
C PRO A 72 -19.77 -14.30 -10.99
N PHE A 73 -20.50 -15.06 -10.18
CA PHE A 73 -21.12 -16.33 -10.56
C PHE A 73 -22.62 -16.10 -10.74
N HIS A 74 -23.02 -15.79 -11.97
CA HIS A 74 -24.41 -15.46 -12.33
C HIS A 74 -25.32 -16.69 -12.53
N HIS A 75 -25.02 -17.81 -11.86
CA HIS A 75 -25.87 -18.99 -11.95
C HIS A 75 -26.88 -19.01 -10.81
N THR A 76 -28.15 -18.76 -11.11
CA THR A 76 -29.23 -19.00 -10.17
C THR A 76 -29.54 -20.49 -10.11
N PHE A 77 -29.60 -21.05 -8.89
CA PHE A 77 -29.95 -22.46 -8.70
C PHE A 77 -30.63 -22.69 -7.36
N HIS A 78 -31.29 -23.85 -7.25
CA HIS A 78 -31.81 -24.34 -5.98
C HIS A 78 -30.80 -25.26 -5.33
N ILE A 79 -30.51 -25.04 -4.05
CA ILE A 79 -29.72 -25.93 -3.22
C ILE A 79 -30.62 -26.66 -2.23
N GLN A 80 -30.52 -27.98 -2.23
CA GLN A 80 -31.33 -28.87 -1.40
C GLN A 80 -30.80 -28.89 0.05
N PRO A 81 -31.64 -29.31 1.02
CA PRO A 81 -31.20 -29.43 2.41
C PRO A 81 -29.94 -30.29 2.53
N SER A 82 -28.93 -29.77 3.22
CA SER A 82 -27.62 -30.44 3.41
C SER A 82 -26.84 -30.79 2.13
N GLU A 83 -27.29 -30.38 0.93
CA GLU A 83 -26.55 -30.58 -0.32
C GLU A 83 -25.21 -29.85 -0.28
N ARG A 84 -24.17 -30.47 -0.87
CA ARG A 84 -22.88 -29.83 -1.08
C ARG A 84 -22.65 -29.59 -2.56
N ARG A 85 -22.32 -28.36 -2.93
CA ARG A 85 -21.82 -28.01 -4.26
C ARG A 85 -20.44 -27.41 -4.15
N THR A 86 -19.60 -27.72 -5.14
CA THR A 86 -18.24 -27.22 -5.21
C THR A 86 -17.95 -26.73 -6.62
N PHE A 87 -17.38 -25.54 -6.75
CA PHE A 87 -16.97 -24.96 -8.02
C PHE A 87 -15.46 -24.66 -7.95
N PRO A 88 -14.67 -25.02 -8.97
CA PRO A 88 -13.27 -24.65 -8.99
C PRO A 88 -13.13 -23.13 -9.10
N PHE A 89 -12.15 -22.58 -8.39
CA PHE A 89 -11.79 -21.17 -8.45
C PHE A 89 -10.34 -21.02 -8.90
N SER A 90 -10.07 -20.08 -9.82
CA SER A 90 -8.72 -19.73 -10.21
C SER A 90 -8.64 -18.26 -10.62
N TYR A 91 -7.52 -17.63 -10.27
CA TYR A 91 -7.23 -16.23 -10.55
C TYR A 91 -5.72 -16.02 -10.65
N THR A 92 -5.23 -15.14 -11.51
CA THR A 92 -3.81 -14.77 -11.55
C THR A 92 -3.62 -13.45 -10.82
N MET A 93 -2.75 -13.43 -9.80
CA MET A 93 -2.45 -12.21 -9.04
C MET A 93 -1.88 -11.13 -9.97
N PRO A 94 -2.35 -9.87 -9.88
CA PRO A 94 -1.77 -8.77 -10.64
C PRO A 94 -0.28 -8.58 -10.32
N ASN A 95 0.48 -8.11 -11.31
CA ASN A 95 1.92 -7.88 -11.17
C ASN A 95 2.26 -6.55 -10.46
N ASN A 96 1.25 -5.78 -10.08
CA ASN A 96 1.37 -4.43 -9.53
C ASN A 96 0.74 -4.29 -8.14
N LEU A 97 0.53 -5.40 -7.42
CA LEU A 97 0.10 -5.36 -6.02
C LEU A 97 1.24 -4.85 -5.12
N LEU A 98 0.87 -4.25 -4.01
CA LEU A 98 1.78 -3.95 -2.92
C LEU A 98 2.13 -5.25 -2.17
N VAL A 99 3.30 -5.27 -1.55
CA VAL A 99 3.69 -6.36 -0.65
C VAL A 99 2.84 -6.27 0.62
N SER A 100 2.40 -7.40 1.14
CA SER A 100 1.64 -7.40 2.39
C SER A 100 2.51 -7.01 3.60
N GLY A 101 1.92 -6.26 4.52
CA GLY A 101 2.54 -5.77 5.75
C GLY A 101 1.48 -5.40 6.77
N THR A 102 1.88 -4.78 7.88
CA THR A 102 0.94 -4.42 8.96
C THR A 102 -0.12 -3.41 8.50
N SER A 103 0.22 -2.53 7.57
CA SER A 103 -0.67 -1.51 7.00
C SER A 103 -1.32 -1.91 5.68
N VAL A 104 -0.95 -3.04 5.07
CA VAL A 104 -1.44 -3.45 3.74
C VAL A 104 -1.87 -4.91 3.81
N ALA A 105 -3.18 -5.16 3.71
CA ALA A 105 -3.78 -6.48 3.80
C ALA A 105 -4.63 -6.80 2.57
N TYR A 106 -4.67 -8.07 2.19
CA TYR A 106 -5.50 -8.54 1.08
C TYR A 106 -6.44 -9.64 1.55
N PHE A 107 -7.64 -9.67 0.98
CA PHE A 107 -8.57 -10.76 1.22
C PHE A 107 -9.52 -10.98 0.06
N PHE A 108 -10.00 -12.21 -0.10
CA PHE A 108 -11.18 -12.50 -0.89
C PHE A 108 -12.42 -12.37 -0.01
N LYS A 109 -13.47 -11.73 -0.50
CA LYS A 109 -14.78 -11.60 0.16
C LYS A 109 -15.84 -12.26 -0.70
N THR A 110 -16.27 -13.43 -0.27
CA THR A 110 -17.33 -14.19 -0.94
C THR A 110 -18.69 -13.80 -0.36
N ARG A 111 -19.68 -13.56 -1.24
CA ARG A 111 -21.07 -13.25 -0.88
C ARG A 111 -22.01 -14.17 -1.63
N LEU A 112 -22.93 -14.78 -0.89
CA LEU A 112 -23.97 -15.66 -1.38
C LEU A 112 -25.34 -14.99 -1.16
N ASP A 113 -25.96 -14.55 -2.25
CA ASP A 113 -27.31 -13.95 -2.25
C ASP A 113 -28.36 -15.06 -2.27
N ILE A 114 -29.22 -15.10 -1.23
CA ILE A 114 -30.25 -16.12 -1.05
C ILE A 114 -31.64 -15.47 -1.18
N ALA A 115 -32.44 -15.95 -2.13
CA ALA A 115 -33.79 -15.44 -2.36
C ALA A 115 -34.67 -15.60 -1.12
N ASP A 116 -35.29 -14.49 -0.68
CA ASP A 116 -36.18 -14.41 0.47
C ASP A 116 -35.59 -15.00 1.77
N GLY A 117 -34.26 -15.07 1.87
CA GLY A 117 -33.50 -15.63 2.98
C GLY A 117 -32.45 -14.67 3.54
N VAL A 118 -31.61 -15.17 4.45
CA VAL A 118 -30.47 -14.43 4.99
C VAL A 118 -29.23 -14.79 4.18
N ASP A 119 -28.60 -13.79 3.57
CA ASP A 119 -27.35 -13.95 2.82
C ASP A 119 -26.24 -14.53 3.68
N SER A 120 -25.31 -15.25 3.03
CA SER A 120 -24.10 -15.76 3.66
C SER A 120 -22.89 -15.04 3.09
N SER A 121 -21.85 -14.87 3.90
CA SER A 121 -20.58 -14.32 3.44
C SER A 121 -19.41 -15.06 4.06
N ASP A 122 -18.28 -14.97 3.40
CA ASP A 122 -17.01 -15.54 3.83
C ASP A 122 -15.86 -14.59 3.48
N ARG A 123 -14.74 -14.72 4.21
CA ARG A 123 -13.56 -13.87 4.03
C ARG A 123 -12.27 -14.65 4.26
N ASP A 124 -11.45 -14.70 3.21
CA ASP A 124 -10.15 -15.37 3.21
C ASP A 124 -9.02 -14.36 3.07
N PHE A 125 -8.23 -14.19 4.12
CA PHE A 125 -7.04 -13.36 4.04
C PHE A 125 -5.94 -14.06 3.25
N VAL A 126 -5.26 -13.28 2.42
CA VAL A 126 -4.09 -13.73 1.67
C VAL A 126 -2.93 -12.76 1.88
N HIS A 127 -1.72 -13.30 1.83
CA HIS A 127 -0.47 -12.58 1.96
C HIS A 127 0.21 -12.49 0.60
N ILE A 128 0.63 -11.28 0.23
CA ILE A 128 1.41 -11.02 -0.97
C ILE A 128 2.87 -10.90 -0.58
N ASP A 129 3.66 -11.90 -0.95
CA ASP A 129 5.10 -11.96 -0.68
C ASP A 129 5.88 -11.00 -1.59
N PRO A 130 7.03 -10.46 -1.12
CA PRO A 130 7.94 -9.72 -1.98
C PRO A 130 8.38 -10.57 -3.19
N PRO A 131 8.47 -9.99 -4.40
CA PRO A 131 9.11 -10.66 -5.52
C PRO A 131 10.54 -11.08 -5.17
N VAL A 132 11.01 -12.19 -5.75
CA VAL A 132 12.34 -12.78 -5.43
C VAL A 132 13.45 -11.74 -5.43
N ARG A 133 13.49 -10.84 -6.42
CA ARG A 133 14.49 -9.78 -6.51
C ARG A 133 14.44 -8.80 -5.33
N LEU A 134 13.25 -8.40 -4.90
CA LEU A 134 13.07 -7.53 -3.73
C LEU A 134 13.39 -8.28 -2.43
N GLN A 135 13.03 -9.57 -2.34
CA GLN A 135 13.39 -10.43 -1.20
C GLN A 135 14.90 -10.50 -1.00
N GLN A 136 15.70 -10.48 -2.07
CA GLN A 136 17.17 -10.45 -1.95
C GLN A 136 17.69 -9.14 -1.35
N VAL A 137 17.05 -8.00 -1.64
CA VAL A 137 17.38 -6.71 -1.01
C VAL A 137 17.10 -6.77 0.49
N ILE A 138 15.91 -7.24 0.88
CA ILE A 138 15.51 -7.40 2.29
C ILE A 138 16.50 -8.32 3.02
N HIS A 139 16.84 -9.46 2.42
CA HIS A 139 17.80 -10.41 2.98
C HIS A 139 19.21 -9.82 3.11
N ALA A 140 19.66 -9.00 2.15
CA ALA A 140 20.95 -8.35 2.22
C ALA A 140 21.04 -7.37 3.41
N PHE A 141 20.00 -6.57 3.64
CA PHE A 141 19.91 -5.73 4.85
C PHE A 141 19.96 -6.57 6.14
N GLN A 142 19.27 -7.72 6.16
CA GLN A 142 19.32 -8.64 7.30
C GLN A 142 20.73 -9.17 7.57
N GLN A 143 21.49 -9.53 6.53
CA GLN A 143 22.88 -9.97 6.69
C GLN A 143 23.81 -8.86 7.16
N LEU A 144 23.51 -7.60 6.81
CA LEU A 144 24.20 -6.43 7.35
C LEU A 144 23.83 -6.11 8.80
N GLY A 145 22.95 -6.91 9.40
CA GLY A 145 22.51 -6.74 10.77
C GLY A 145 21.43 -5.70 10.93
N PHE A 146 20.63 -5.44 9.91
CA PHE A 146 19.37 -4.71 10.05
C PHE A 146 18.21 -5.69 10.28
N HIS A 147 17.15 -5.24 10.92
CA HIS A 147 15.90 -6.00 11.02
C HIS A 147 14.76 -5.14 10.53
N GLU A 148 13.85 -5.75 9.79
CA GLU A 148 12.66 -5.04 9.30
C GLU A 148 11.78 -4.66 10.50
N LYS A 149 11.35 -3.41 10.56
CA LYS A 149 10.48 -2.89 11.62
C LYS A 149 9.06 -3.42 11.44
N TYR A 150 8.29 -3.45 12.53
CA TYR A 150 6.91 -3.95 12.53
C TYR A 150 5.94 -3.09 11.69
N ASP A 151 6.19 -1.79 11.62
CA ASP A 151 5.45 -0.78 10.85
C ASP A 151 6.03 -0.56 9.44
N SER A 152 7.01 -1.37 9.02
CA SER A 152 7.51 -1.43 7.65
C SER A 152 6.41 -1.79 6.65
N ARG A 153 6.71 -1.57 5.36
CA ARG A 153 5.84 -1.83 4.20
C ARG A 153 4.62 -0.91 4.19
N SER A 154 4.80 0.30 4.74
CA SER A 154 3.81 1.37 4.71
C SER A 154 3.61 1.86 3.27
N PHE A 155 2.41 2.35 2.95
CA PHE A 155 2.11 2.91 1.64
C PHE A 155 1.76 4.38 1.79
N ASP A 156 2.56 5.25 1.18
CA ASP A 156 2.40 6.71 1.34
C ASP A 156 1.32 7.30 0.40
N GLY A 157 0.78 6.49 -0.52
CA GLY A 157 -0.12 6.90 -1.60
C GLY A 157 0.53 6.72 -2.98
N TYR A 158 1.86 6.69 -3.05
CA TYR A 158 2.61 6.58 -4.31
C TYR A 158 3.50 5.34 -4.33
N MET A 159 4.20 5.07 -3.24
CA MET A 159 5.14 3.97 -3.14
C MET A 159 5.07 3.28 -1.78
N GLN A 160 5.50 2.02 -1.79
CA GLN A 160 5.68 1.26 -0.57
C GLN A 160 7.07 1.51 0.00
N GLU A 161 7.11 1.88 1.27
CA GLU A 161 8.32 2.15 2.04
C GLU A 161 8.63 0.95 2.94
N PHE A 162 9.88 0.52 2.91
CA PHE A 162 10.39 -0.57 3.74
C PHE A 162 11.36 0.00 4.75
N ALA A 163 11.17 -0.33 6.03
CA ALA A 163 11.80 0.34 7.15
C ALA A 163 12.58 -0.66 8.01
N PHE A 164 13.83 -0.34 8.33
CA PHE A 164 14.75 -1.27 9.00
C PHE A 164 15.56 -0.58 10.09
N ALA A 165 15.64 -1.23 11.26
CA ALA A 165 16.46 -0.76 12.36
C ALA A 165 17.74 -1.60 12.50
N PRO A 166 18.89 -0.99 12.86
CA PRO A 166 20.14 -1.72 13.03
C PRO A 166 20.19 -2.54 14.32
N THR A 167 20.84 -3.69 14.27
CA THR A 167 21.00 -4.60 15.41
C THR A 167 22.44 -4.71 15.90
N ASN A 168 23.45 -4.35 15.10
CA ASN A 168 24.87 -4.59 15.43
C ASN A 168 25.78 -3.40 15.06
N TYR A 169 26.68 -3.55 14.08
CA TYR A 169 27.75 -2.64 13.68
C TYR A 169 27.29 -1.19 13.44
N PHE A 170 26.07 -1.01 12.92
CA PHE A 170 25.50 0.31 12.63
C PHE A 170 24.69 0.90 13.79
N ARG A 171 24.46 0.18 14.89
CA ARG A 171 23.52 0.57 15.95
C ARG A 171 23.79 1.94 16.57
N ASP A 172 25.05 2.32 16.76
CA ASP A 172 25.39 3.59 17.41
C ASP A 172 25.54 4.75 16.40
N LYS A 173 25.33 4.49 15.12
CA LYS A 173 25.57 5.46 14.03
C LYS A 173 24.31 5.74 13.21
N VAL A 174 23.54 4.70 12.95
CA VAL A 174 22.31 4.71 12.17
C VAL A 174 21.15 4.45 13.12
N GLN A 175 20.09 5.23 13.00
CA GLN A 175 18.83 5.03 13.70
C GLN A 175 17.95 4.08 12.89
N GLU A 176 17.88 4.34 11.59
CA GLU A 176 16.99 3.67 10.67
C GLU A 176 17.55 3.69 9.24
N VAL A 177 17.19 2.65 8.48
CA VAL A 177 17.33 2.64 7.03
C VAL A 177 15.96 2.38 6.43
N GLU A 178 15.54 3.25 5.53
CA GLU A 178 14.31 3.08 4.79
C GLU A 178 14.62 2.99 3.29
N PHE A 179 13.77 2.31 2.54
CA PHE A 179 13.83 2.42 1.09
C PHE A 179 12.46 2.33 0.43
N LYS A 180 12.35 2.99 -0.73
CA LYS A 180 11.27 2.80 -1.70
C LYS A 180 11.84 2.15 -2.94
N ALA A 181 11.17 1.12 -3.46
CA ALA A 181 11.66 0.31 -4.56
C ALA A 181 10.83 0.50 -5.83
N ALA A 182 11.50 0.78 -6.95
CA ALA A 182 10.95 0.63 -8.29
C ALA A 182 11.58 -0.59 -8.96
N ILE A 183 10.75 -1.60 -9.21
CA ILE A 183 11.17 -2.86 -9.83
C ILE A 183 11.08 -2.71 -11.35
N GLU A 184 12.22 -2.73 -12.02
CA GLU A 184 12.33 -2.58 -13.48
C GLU A 184 12.79 -3.91 -14.12
N GLU A 185 12.80 -3.99 -15.45
CA GLU A 185 13.25 -5.19 -16.15
C GLU A 185 14.75 -5.47 -15.89
N GLY A 186 15.59 -4.43 -15.98
CA GLY A 186 17.05 -4.54 -15.83
C GLY A 186 17.57 -4.63 -14.39
N GLY A 187 16.73 -4.36 -13.39
CA GLY A 187 17.18 -4.26 -12.01
C GLY A 187 16.14 -3.63 -11.08
N ILE A 188 16.59 -3.16 -9.92
CA ILE A 188 15.77 -2.42 -8.95
C ILE A 188 16.44 -1.08 -8.69
N ARG A 189 15.67 0.01 -8.82
CA ARG A 189 16.05 1.33 -8.30
C ARG A 189 15.53 1.46 -6.88
N LEU A 190 16.41 1.83 -5.95
CA LEU A 190 16.03 2.15 -4.58
C LEU A 190 16.25 3.64 -4.33
N LEU A 191 15.23 4.32 -3.82
CA LEU A 191 15.45 5.55 -3.07
C LEU A 191 15.71 5.12 -1.63
N LEU A 192 16.98 5.10 -1.26
CA LEU A 192 17.46 4.74 0.06
C LEU A 192 17.49 5.98 0.94
N GLU A 193 17.11 5.82 2.19
CA GLU A 193 17.13 6.82 3.23
C GLU A 193 17.83 6.25 4.44
N VAL A 194 18.76 7.02 5.01
CA VAL A 194 19.56 6.59 6.16
C VAL A 194 19.53 7.69 7.20
N ASP A 195 18.95 7.37 8.34
CA ASP A 195 18.85 8.27 9.48
C ASP A 195 20.04 8.08 10.38
N LEU A 196 20.80 9.15 10.58
CA LEU A 196 21.99 9.15 11.41
C LEU A 196 21.71 9.78 12.77
N TYR A 197 22.37 9.26 13.81
CA TYR A 197 22.44 9.95 15.09
C TYR A 197 23.27 11.23 14.94
N SER A 198 22.76 12.35 15.45
CA SER A 198 23.50 13.62 15.49
C SER A 198 23.19 14.41 16.76
N PHE A 199 24.20 15.13 17.26
CA PHE A 199 24.10 15.96 18.47
C PHE A 199 23.12 17.13 18.34
N PHE A 200 22.75 17.54 17.13
CA PHE A 200 21.89 18.69 16.85
C PHE A 200 20.53 18.32 16.23
N GLY A 201 20.11 17.05 16.38
CA GLY A 201 18.90 16.50 15.78
C GLY A 201 19.19 15.32 14.85
N GLU A 202 18.13 14.71 14.32
CA GLU A 202 18.22 13.61 13.35
C GLU A 202 18.78 14.13 12.03
N ARG A 203 19.71 13.37 11.44
CA ARG A 203 20.28 13.68 10.13
C ARG A 203 19.90 12.60 9.14
N GLU A 204 18.89 12.89 8.36
CA GLU A 204 18.38 12.05 7.29
C GLU A 204 19.19 12.28 6.00
N ILE A 205 19.63 11.20 5.36
CA ILE A 205 20.34 11.24 4.08
C ILE A 205 19.62 10.34 3.08
N LYS A 206 19.05 10.96 2.03
CA LYS A 206 18.44 10.23 0.90
C LYS A 206 19.43 10.06 -0.26
N ARG A 207 19.46 8.88 -0.87
CA ARG A 207 20.29 8.55 -2.04
C ARG A 207 19.57 7.56 -2.94
N GLU A 208 19.54 7.86 -4.23
CA GLU A 208 19.14 6.88 -5.23
C GLU A 208 20.29 5.92 -5.54
N ILE A 209 20.01 4.61 -5.54
CA ILE A 209 20.94 3.56 -5.97
C ILE A 209 20.28 2.61 -6.97
N TRP A 210 21.09 2.06 -7.87
CA TRP A 210 20.66 1.09 -8.87
C TRP A 210 21.27 -0.27 -8.59
N LEU A 211 20.42 -1.30 -8.47
CA LEU A 211 20.80 -2.68 -8.24
C LEU A 211 20.55 -3.49 -9.51
N THR A 212 21.62 -3.97 -10.15
CA THR A 212 21.50 -4.77 -11.38
C THR A 212 20.96 -6.17 -11.06
N ASN A 213 20.34 -6.82 -12.04
CA ASN A 213 19.93 -8.23 -11.90
C ASN A 213 21.12 -9.16 -11.54
N GLU A 214 22.34 -8.86 -12.01
CA GLU A 214 23.54 -9.62 -11.66
C GLU A 214 23.82 -9.56 -10.15
N MET A 215 23.81 -8.36 -9.57
CA MET A 215 23.99 -8.17 -8.12
C MET A 215 22.85 -8.82 -7.32
N LEU A 216 21.61 -8.67 -7.79
CA LEU A 216 20.44 -9.26 -7.12
C LEU A 216 20.49 -10.80 -7.10
N ASN A 217 21.15 -11.42 -8.07
CA ASN A 217 21.35 -12.87 -8.12
C ASN A 217 22.57 -13.36 -7.32
N GLN A 218 23.43 -12.45 -6.86
CA GLN A 218 24.63 -12.75 -6.08
C GLN A 218 24.58 -12.02 -4.73
N THR A 219 23.97 -12.67 -3.73
CA THR A 219 23.71 -12.05 -2.42
C THR A 219 24.97 -11.46 -1.77
N SER A 220 26.15 -12.06 -1.92
CA SER A 220 27.41 -11.52 -1.39
C SER A 220 27.74 -10.13 -1.91
N ASP A 221 27.56 -9.93 -3.21
CA ASP A 221 27.93 -8.71 -3.92
C ASP A 221 26.93 -7.60 -3.57
N LEU A 222 25.65 -7.96 -3.47
CA LEU A 222 24.61 -7.06 -2.98
C LEU A 222 24.88 -6.60 -1.54
N VAL A 223 25.22 -7.53 -0.64
CA VAL A 223 25.56 -7.23 0.76
C VAL A 223 26.79 -6.33 0.83
N GLN A 224 27.84 -6.63 0.08
CA GLN A 224 29.06 -5.81 0.05
C GLN A 224 28.76 -4.39 -0.46
N TYR A 225 27.97 -4.27 -1.53
CA TYR A 225 27.59 -2.99 -2.11
C TYR A 225 26.76 -2.14 -1.13
N LEU A 226 25.72 -2.71 -0.54
CA LEU A 226 24.90 -2.00 0.45
C LEU A 226 25.72 -1.60 1.67
N ASN A 227 26.63 -2.46 2.16
CA ASN A 227 27.55 -2.10 3.23
C ASN A 227 28.42 -0.89 2.87
N GLN A 228 28.96 -0.89 1.65
CA GLN A 228 29.77 0.23 1.16
C GLN A 228 28.94 1.51 1.12
N VAL A 229 27.75 1.49 0.53
CA VAL A 229 26.86 2.66 0.44
C VAL A 229 26.53 3.24 1.82
N ILE A 230 26.11 2.40 2.77
CA ILE A 230 25.77 2.86 4.13
C ILE A 230 27.02 3.39 4.85
N THR A 231 28.16 2.72 4.69
CA THR A 231 29.43 3.16 5.30
C THR A 231 29.90 4.51 4.73
N GLU A 232 29.76 4.73 3.42
CA GLU A 232 30.03 6.02 2.78
C GLU A 232 29.15 7.13 3.37
N ILE A 233 27.84 6.89 3.49
CA ILE A 233 26.89 7.84 4.08
C ILE A 233 27.26 8.17 5.53
N VAL A 234 27.57 7.16 6.34
CA VAL A 234 27.94 7.33 7.74
C VAL A 234 29.25 8.11 7.90
N ASN A 235 30.25 7.87 7.05
CA ASN A 235 31.58 8.47 7.18
C ASN A 235 31.68 9.87 6.57
N ASP A 236 30.94 10.15 5.49
CA ASP A 236 30.89 11.48 4.87
C ASP A 236 29.46 11.89 4.51
N PRO A 237 28.62 12.18 5.52
CA PRO A 237 27.24 12.57 5.24
C PRO A 237 27.15 13.98 4.64
N SER A 238 28.21 14.80 4.71
CA SER A 238 28.27 16.14 4.07
C SER A 238 28.11 16.07 2.56
N MET A 239 28.80 15.13 1.93
CA MET A 239 28.78 14.92 0.47
C MET A 239 27.39 14.65 -0.09
N TYR A 240 26.51 14.09 0.73
CA TYR A 240 25.15 13.72 0.33
C TYR A 240 24.08 14.68 0.88
N SER A 241 24.42 15.48 1.91
CA SER A 241 23.52 16.51 2.45
C SER A 241 23.43 17.77 1.57
N GLN A 242 24.41 18.02 0.69
CA GLN A 242 24.37 19.10 -0.31
C GLN A 242 23.87 18.56 -1.65
N GLY A 243 22.61 18.15 -1.69
CA GLY A 243 22.05 17.43 -2.84
C GLY A 243 20.57 17.62 -3.13
N TYR A 244 19.88 18.57 -2.47
CA TYR A 244 18.60 19.10 -2.94
C TYR A 244 18.65 20.65 -2.97
N SER A 245 19.72 21.20 -3.56
CA SER A 245 19.70 22.56 -4.06
C SER A 245 19.38 22.48 -5.54
N GLY A 246 18.13 22.82 -5.90
CA GLY A 246 17.70 22.89 -7.29
C GLY A 246 18.68 23.72 -8.14
N TYR A 247 18.94 23.24 -9.34
CA TYR A 247 19.60 24.00 -10.40
C TYR A 247 18.81 25.28 -10.70
N PHE A 248 19.14 26.38 -10.04
CA PHE A 248 18.91 27.73 -10.57
C PHE A 248 20.07 28.63 -10.16
N HIS A 249 21.16 28.51 -10.91
CA HIS A 249 22.06 29.64 -11.14
C HIS A 249 21.24 30.72 -11.87
N HIS A 250 20.75 31.73 -11.17
CA HIS A 250 20.33 32.96 -11.82
C HIS A 250 21.58 33.64 -12.36
N GLY A 251 21.83 33.45 -13.65
CA GLY A 251 22.76 34.24 -14.42
C GLY A 251 22.37 35.71 -14.32
N HIS A 252 23.26 36.50 -13.75
CA HIS A 252 23.29 37.95 -13.93
C HIS A 252 23.40 38.27 -15.42
N HIS A 253 22.36 38.84 -16.01
CA HIS A 253 22.49 39.78 -17.11
C HIS A 253 21.40 40.85 -16.99
N GLY A 254 21.83 42.09 -16.75
CA GLY A 254 20.97 43.26 -16.76
C GLY A 254 20.76 43.80 -18.18
N HIS A 255 19.60 44.44 -18.39
CA HIS A 255 19.47 45.81 -18.93
C HIS A 255 17.99 46.23 -19.01
N HIS A 256 17.70 47.46 -18.53
CA HIS A 256 16.61 48.43 -18.83
C HIS A 256 15.14 47.96 -18.93
N GLY A 257 14.10 48.62 -18.42
CA GLY A 257 13.88 49.94 -17.82
C GLY A 257 12.37 50.29 -17.94
N HIS A 258 11.86 51.15 -17.04
CA HIS A 258 10.55 51.87 -17.02
C HIS A 258 9.40 51.40 -16.09
N ARG A 259 9.29 52.14 -14.96
CA ARG A 259 8.15 52.95 -14.45
C ARG A 259 6.69 52.44 -14.41
N HIS A 260 6.19 52.39 -13.15
CA HIS A 260 5.02 53.11 -12.56
C HIS A 260 3.70 52.36 -12.19
N HIS A 261 3.35 52.55 -10.90
CA HIS A 261 2.04 52.78 -10.21
C HIS A 261 1.09 51.64 -9.74
N HIS A 262 0.83 51.69 -8.40
CA HIS A 262 -0.34 51.39 -7.53
C HIS A 262 -1.15 50.06 -7.72
N HIS A 263 -1.71 49.35 -6.72
CA HIS A 263 -2.30 49.63 -5.39
C HIS A 263 -2.26 48.34 -4.52
N GLY A 264 -2.44 48.45 -3.20
CA GLY A 264 -3.12 47.41 -2.40
C GLY A 264 -2.36 46.87 -1.19
N HIS A 265 -2.73 47.34 0.01
CA HIS A 265 -2.32 46.78 1.28
C HIS A 265 -3.09 45.49 1.58
N HIS A 266 -2.41 44.36 1.77
CA HIS A 266 -2.89 43.28 2.64
C HIS A 266 -1.75 42.74 3.49
N ARG A 267 -2.10 42.52 4.76
CA ARG A 267 -1.24 42.09 5.86
C ARG A 267 -0.74 40.67 5.62
N SER A 268 0.53 40.45 5.97
CA SER A 268 1.21 39.16 5.96
C SER A 268 0.53 38.18 6.92
N HIS A 269 -0.20 37.21 6.39
CA HIS A 269 -0.38 35.92 7.03
C HIS A 269 0.53 34.92 6.32
N SER A 270 1.44 34.37 7.11
CA SER A 270 2.28 33.22 6.80
C SER A 270 1.40 32.07 6.33
N SER A 271 1.29 31.86 5.01
CA SER A 271 0.74 30.62 4.48
C SER A 271 1.81 29.53 4.66
N GLY A 272 1.48 28.56 5.52
CA GLY A 272 2.22 27.31 5.62
C GLY A 272 2.19 26.64 4.25
N GLY A 273 3.34 26.70 3.57
CA GLY A 273 3.51 26.08 2.27
C GLY A 273 3.53 24.58 2.43
N MET A 274 2.49 23.94 1.89
CA MET A 274 2.46 22.55 1.43
C MET A 274 3.85 22.10 0.99
N GLY A 275 4.39 21.13 1.74
CA GLY A 275 5.63 20.44 1.41
C GLY A 275 5.50 19.81 0.03
N LYS A 276 6.14 20.42 -0.95
CA LYS A 276 6.38 19.83 -2.26
C LYS A 276 7.32 18.66 -2.05
N THR A 277 6.77 17.46 -1.90
CA THR A 277 7.52 16.21 -1.99
C THR A 277 8.28 16.23 -3.32
N ALA A 278 9.60 16.11 -3.23
CA ALA A 278 10.51 16.19 -4.36
C ALA A 278 10.27 15.02 -5.33
N MET A 279 9.37 15.23 -6.30
CA MET A 279 9.30 14.47 -7.54
C MET A 279 10.59 14.71 -8.32
N GLY A 280 11.59 13.85 -8.10
CA GLY A 280 12.81 13.84 -8.88
C GLY A 280 13.47 12.46 -8.80
N ALA A 281 13.47 11.75 -9.93
CA ALA A 281 14.27 10.57 -10.26
C ALA A 281 13.72 9.15 -10.02
N ILE A 282 12.56 8.94 -9.38
CA ILE A 282 11.80 7.69 -9.61
C ILE A 282 10.91 7.89 -10.84
N GLY A 283 11.57 7.93 -12.00
CA GLY A 283 10.91 8.01 -13.29
C GLY A 283 9.99 6.81 -13.53
N GLY A 284 8.70 7.08 -13.71
CA GLY A 284 7.85 6.34 -14.64
C GLY A 284 7.19 5.04 -14.18
N PHE A 285 7.53 4.45 -13.04
CA PHE A 285 6.86 3.23 -12.53
C PHE A 285 6.66 3.27 -11.00
N ALA A 286 6.13 4.37 -10.48
CA ALA A 286 5.55 4.36 -9.14
C ALA A 286 4.25 3.53 -9.21
N ALA A 287 4.26 2.38 -8.53
CA ALA A 287 3.15 1.46 -8.23
C ALA A 287 1.95 1.46 -9.22
N GLY A 288 1.79 0.36 -9.97
CA GLY A 288 0.78 0.26 -11.03
C GLY A 288 -0.66 0.51 -10.57
N MET A 289 -1.54 0.73 -11.56
CA MET A 289 -2.89 1.31 -11.48
C MET A 289 -3.71 1.16 -10.18
N ILE A 290 -3.64 0.03 -9.46
CA ILE A 290 -4.31 -0.14 -8.16
C ILE A 290 -3.86 0.93 -7.15
N ALA A 291 -2.59 1.30 -7.12
CA ALA A 291 -2.14 2.41 -6.28
C ALA A 291 -2.78 3.74 -6.68
N ALA A 292 -2.88 4.03 -7.99
CA ALA A 292 -3.53 5.24 -8.51
C ALA A 292 -5.05 5.27 -8.28
N GLU A 293 -5.72 4.11 -8.34
CA GLU A 293 -7.16 4.05 -8.05
C GLU A 293 -7.43 4.13 -6.53
N VAL A 294 -6.54 3.57 -5.68
CA VAL A 294 -6.62 3.76 -4.23
C VAL A 294 -6.32 5.22 -3.87
N MET A 295 -5.49 5.90 -4.66
CA MET A 295 -5.26 7.34 -4.47
C MET A 295 -6.53 8.15 -4.64
N ASP A 296 -7.34 7.93 -5.68
CA ASP A 296 -8.57 8.70 -5.88
C ASP A 296 -9.47 8.59 -4.63
N GLU A 297 -9.65 7.39 -4.05
CA GLU A 297 -10.45 7.23 -2.82
C GLU A 297 -9.77 7.79 -1.54
N VAL A 298 -8.44 7.67 -1.42
CA VAL A 298 -7.68 8.17 -0.25
C VAL A 298 -7.60 9.70 -0.25
N PHE A 299 -7.47 10.33 -1.42
CA PHE A 299 -7.34 11.77 -1.58
C PHE A 299 -8.69 12.48 -1.74
N ASP A 300 -9.69 11.91 -2.43
CA ASP A 300 -11.04 12.48 -2.46
C ASP A 300 -11.68 12.45 -1.05
N GLY A 301 -11.45 11.39 -0.26
CA GLY A 301 -11.89 11.33 1.13
C GLY A 301 -11.17 12.30 2.07
N ALA A 302 -10.00 12.82 1.66
CA ALA A 302 -9.26 13.86 2.38
C ALA A 302 -9.71 15.27 1.97
N GLU A 303 -10.14 15.48 0.73
CA GLU A 303 -10.75 16.74 0.27
C GLU A 303 -12.15 16.95 0.88
N ASP A 304 -12.95 15.89 1.04
CA ASP A 304 -14.25 15.97 1.72
C ASP A 304 -14.15 16.31 3.22
N MET A 305 -13.00 16.06 3.85
CA MET A 305 -12.71 16.47 5.23
C MET A 305 -12.18 17.91 5.36
N ALA A 306 -11.81 18.55 4.25
CA ALA A 306 -11.47 19.98 4.20
C ALA A 306 -12.70 20.86 3.90
N GLY A 307 -13.83 20.28 3.46
CA GLY A 307 -15.07 20.98 3.15
C GLY A 307 -16.11 21.06 4.28
N GLY A 308 -15.82 20.50 5.47
CA GLY A 308 -16.80 20.33 6.55
C GLY A 308 -16.68 21.30 7.74
N PHE A 309 -15.89 22.38 7.62
CA PHE A 309 -15.56 23.26 8.77
C PHE A 309 -16.12 24.70 8.70
N ASP A 310 -17.17 24.95 7.92
CA ASP A 310 -17.77 26.30 7.80
C ASP A 310 -19.25 26.43 8.18
N ASP A 311 -19.92 25.41 8.76
CA ASP A 311 -21.35 25.51 9.11
C ASP A 311 -21.70 25.18 10.58
N PHE A 312 -20.85 25.53 11.56
CA PHE A 312 -21.16 25.28 12.98
C PHE A 312 -21.18 26.50 13.92
N PHE A 313 -21.03 27.74 13.45
CA PHE A 313 -21.27 28.90 14.30
C PHE A 313 -21.98 30.03 13.55
N GLY A 314 -23.29 30.16 13.78
CA GLY A 314 -23.98 31.41 13.50
C GLY A 314 -25.50 31.31 13.37
N ASP A 315 -26.22 30.98 14.43
CA ASP A 315 -27.42 31.73 14.84
C ASP A 315 -27.90 31.24 16.21
N ASP A 316 -27.67 32.05 17.25
CA ASP A 316 -28.49 32.08 18.45
C ASP A 316 -28.43 33.51 18.97
N GLY A 317 -29.51 34.25 18.73
CA GLY A 317 -29.68 35.63 19.15
C GLY A 317 -29.89 35.79 20.66
N GLU A 318 -29.76 37.02 21.14
CA GLU A 318 -30.34 37.44 22.41
C GLU A 318 -30.89 38.88 22.31
N VAL A 319 -32.16 38.98 22.74
CA VAL A 319 -32.97 40.12 23.26
C VAL A 319 -33.21 41.37 22.41
#